data_AF-A0A7R7VY98-F1
#
_entry.id   AF-A0A7R7VY98-F1
#
_cell.length_a   1.000
_cell.length_b   1.000
_cell.length_c   1.000
_cell.angle_alpha   90.00
_cell.angle_beta   90.00
_cell.angle_gamma   90.00
#
_symmetry.space_group_name_H-M   'P 1'
#
loop_
_entity.id
_entity.type
_entity.pdbx_description
1 polymer ?
#
loop_
_entity_poly.entity_id
_entity_poly.type
_entity_poly.pdbx_seq_one_letter_code
_entity_poly.pdbx_strand_id
1 'polypeptide(L)'
;MAQTHKNVTLVGASGNICKIILDSLITSSEFNITILSRKESEATFPAGFSTSSQDEAVLQLLPLFGQKKELIEYLKSQQSDIFSWTGVATGLLFDWAVASVLQHSQGTSSKFLHVASVETIQNEILAVLEKETGAKWTVHSTTTEEQVGEAVKKLGAGNFSGAFALVRATGFGNTPGLRAKYAKDTTLANDLLGLKLETIQDTVKRVVAK
;
A
#
# COMPACT_ATOMS: atom_id res chain seq x y z
N MET A 1 22.09 -21.70 -9.77
CA MET A 1 20.65 -21.80 -10.08
C MET A 1 19.91 -20.94 -9.07
N ALA A 2 19.09 -19.99 -9.52
CA ALA A 2 18.46 -18.99 -8.65
C ALA A 2 17.27 -19.57 -7.88
N GLN A 3 17.12 -19.20 -6.60
CA GLN A 3 16.09 -19.74 -5.71
C GLN A 3 14.86 -18.82 -5.72
N THR A 4 13.73 -19.29 -6.26
CA THR A 4 12.44 -18.63 -6.16
C THR A 4 11.96 -18.69 -4.70
N HIS A 5 11.45 -17.58 -4.16
CA HIS A 5 10.89 -17.57 -2.80
C HIS A 5 9.67 -18.46 -2.75
N LYS A 6 9.67 -19.49 -1.89
CA LYS A 6 8.57 -20.45 -1.76
C LYS A 6 7.73 -20.25 -0.51
N ASN A 7 8.25 -19.59 0.51
CA ASN A 7 7.56 -19.38 1.78
C ASN A 7 7.37 -17.88 2.03
N VAL A 8 6.14 -17.45 2.28
CA VAL A 8 5.76 -16.04 2.44
C VAL A 8 4.98 -15.90 3.74
N THR A 9 5.46 -15.06 4.66
CA THR A 9 4.73 -14.73 5.90
C THR A 9 4.03 -13.38 5.73
N LEU A 10 2.70 -13.37 5.83
CA LEU A 10 1.87 -12.17 5.76
C LEU A 10 1.41 -11.77 7.16
N VAL A 11 1.79 -10.57 7.61
CA VAL A 11 1.37 -10.01 8.89
C VAL A 11 0.20 -9.05 8.69
N GLY A 12 -0.91 -9.27 9.41
CA GLY A 12 -2.09 -8.38 9.33
C GLY A 12 -3.03 -8.66 8.15
N ALA A 13 -3.16 -9.93 7.75
CA ALA A 13 -3.94 -10.38 6.60
C ALA A 13 -5.44 -9.97 6.61
N SER A 14 -5.98 -9.55 7.76
CA SER A 14 -7.38 -9.19 7.95
C SER A 14 -7.76 -7.77 7.49
N GLY A 15 -6.80 -6.89 7.25
CA GLY A 15 -7.09 -5.54 6.78
C GLY A 15 -7.62 -5.53 5.34
N ASN A 16 -8.45 -4.53 5.00
CA ASN A 16 -9.02 -4.38 3.64
C ASN A 16 -7.99 -4.51 2.52
N ILE A 17 -6.78 -3.98 2.74
CA ILE A 17 -5.67 -4.05 1.79
C ILE A 17 -5.03 -5.45 1.78
N CYS A 18 -4.75 -6.01 2.97
CA CYS A 18 -4.05 -7.28 3.08
C CYS A 18 -4.91 -8.47 2.65
N LYS A 19 -6.24 -8.35 2.69
CA LYS A 19 -7.14 -9.35 2.12
C LYS A 19 -6.94 -9.50 0.61
N ILE A 20 -6.81 -8.38 -0.11
CA ILE A 20 -6.62 -8.40 -1.57
C ILE A 20 -5.25 -8.98 -1.94
N ILE A 21 -4.21 -8.67 -1.14
CA ILE A 21 -2.90 -9.32 -1.28
C ILE A 21 -3.04 -10.81 -1.07
N LEU A 22 -3.65 -11.24 0.04
CA LEU A 22 -3.80 -12.64 0.39
C LEU A 22 -4.51 -13.39 -0.74
N ASP A 23 -5.62 -12.86 -1.25
CA ASP A 23 -6.36 -13.42 -2.38
C ASP A 23 -5.48 -13.56 -3.63
N SER A 24 -4.66 -12.55 -3.93
CA SER A 24 -3.73 -12.58 -5.07
C SER A 24 -2.63 -13.65 -4.89
N LEU A 25 -2.04 -13.75 -3.70
CA LEU A 25 -1.03 -14.75 -3.39
C LEU A 25 -1.60 -16.16 -3.46
N ILE A 26 -2.81 -16.38 -2.93
CA ILE A 26 -3.51 -17.66 -3.03
C ILE A 26 -3.78 -18.02 -4.49
N THR A 27 -4.32 -17.08 -5.26
CA THR A 27 -4.66 -17.29 -6.68
C THR A 27 -3.45 -17.68 -7.51
N SER A 28 -2.25 -17.18 -7.16
CA SER A 28 -1.02 -17.56 -7.85
C SER A 28 -0.69 -19.05 -7.73
N SER A 29 -1.10 -19.72 -6.64
CA SER A 29 -0.75 -21.11 -6.29
C SER A 29 0.77 -21.42 -6.23
N GLU A 30 1.61 -20.39 -6.23
CA GLU A 30 3.07 -20.53 -6.34
C GLU A 30 3.83 -20.49 -5.00
N PHE A 31 3.14 -20.07 -3.94
CA PHE A 31 3.71 -19.78 -2.62
C PHE A 31 3.03 -20.56 -1.49
N ASN A 32 3.83 -21.02 -0.53
CA ASN A 32 3.36 -21.44 0.79
C ASN A 32 3.19 -20.20 1.65
N ILE A 33 1.96 -19.92 2.08
CA ILE A 33 1.62 -18.69 2.80
C ILE A 33 1.38 -19.00 4.28
N THR A 34 2.06 -18.26 5.15
CA THR A 34 1.82 -18.27 6.60
C THR A 34 1.18 -16.95 7.00
N ILE A 35 0.09 -16.98 7.75
CA ILE A 35 -0.58 -15.77 8.22
C ILE A 35 -0.21 -15.52 9.68
N LEU A 36 0.25 -14.32 9.98
CA LEU A 36 0.41 -13.84 11.34
C LEU A 36 -0.71 -12.86 11.67
N SER A 37 -1.56 -13.23 12.61
CA SER A 37 -2.66 -12.41 13.13
C SER A 37 -2.56 -12.23 14.63
N ARG A 38 -2.99 -11.07 15.14
CA ARG A 38 -3.17 -10.85 16.58
C ARG A 38 -4.26 -11.78 17.13
N LYS A 39 -4.13 -12.17 18.41
CA LYS A 39 -5.03 -13.13 19.07
C LYS A 39 -6.48 -12.64 19.13
N GLU A 40 -6.70 -11.34 19.21
CA GLU A 40 -8.02 -10.70 19.30
C GLU A 40 -8.66 -10.45 17.92
N SER A 41 -8.05 -10.93 16.84
CA SER A 41 -8.59 -10.78 15.49
C SER A 41 -9.70 -11.80 15.24
N GLU A 42 -10.93 -11.33 15.00
CA GLU A 42 -12.07 -12.17 14.61
C GLU A 42 -12.10 -12.53 13.11
N ALA A 43 -11.06 -12.15 12.36
CA ALA A 43 -10.99 -12.39 10.93
C ALA A 43 -10.81 -13.88 10.60
N THR A 44 -11.64 -14.38 9.69
CA THR A 44 -11.58 -15.75 9.18
C THR A 44 -10.79 -15.80 7.87
N PHE A 45 -10.00 -16.86 7.69
CA PHE A 45 -9.17 -17.09 6.50
C PHE A 45 -9.53 -18.46 5.87
N PRO A 46 -9.28 -18.68 4.56
CA PRO A 46 -9.59 -19.96 3.91
C PRO A 46 -8.82 -21.16 4.52
N ALA A 47 -9.23 -22.39 4.26
CA ALA A 47 -8.53 -23.57 4.78
C ALA A 47 -7.15 -23.75 4.11
N GLY A 48 -6.08 -23.93 4.91
CA GLY A 48 -4.71 -24.18 4.41
C GLY A 48 -3.59 -23.33 5.03
N PHE A 49 -3.89 -22.41 5.95
CA PHE A 49 -2.88 -21.54 6.57
C PHE A 49 -2.53 -21.97 7.99
N SER A 50 -1.24 -21.84 8.33
CA SER A 50 -0.73 -22.00 9.69
C SER A 50 -0.60 -20.63 10.37
N THR A 51 -0.93 -20.57 11.66
CA THR A 51 -0.74 -19.42 12.56
C THR A 51 0.12 -19.85 13.74
N SER A 52 1.09 -19.04 14.17
CA SER A 52 1.75 -19.23 15.49
C SER A 52 1.74 -17.96 16.30
N SER A 53 1.11 -18.05 17.48
CA SER A 53 0.86 -16.97 18.44
C SER A 53 1.63 -17.19 19.75
N GLN A 54 2.81 -17.84 19.71
CA GLN A 54 3.53 -18.30 20.91
C GLN A 54 4.68 -17.39 21.39
N ASP A 55 4.84 -16.19 20.83
CA ASP A 55 5.98 -15.32 21.16
C ASP A 55 5.58 -14.14 22.05
N GLU A 56 5.94 -14.19 23.34
CA GLU A 56 5.56 -13.21 24.38
C GLU A 56 6.11 -11.80 24.15
N ALA A 57 7.16 -11.65 23.34
CA ALA A 57 7.77 -10.37 23.00
C ALA A 57 6.89 -9.48 22.08
N VAL A 58 5.95 -10.08 21.35
CA VAL A 58 5.10 -9.39 20.36
C VAL A 58 4.03 -8.51 21.03
N LEU A 59 3.71 -8.78 22.29
CA LEU A 59 2.65 -8.12 23.06
C LEU A 59 3.07 -6.79 23.70
N GLN A 60 4.34 -6.37 23.60
CA GLN A 60 4.83 -5.18 24.32
C GLN A 60 5.00 -3.87 23.51
N LEU A 61 4.92 -3.85 22.17
CA LEU A 61 5.62 -2.79 21.42
C LEU A 61 4.84 -2.15 20.25
N LEU A 62 3.78 -1.34 20.47
CA LEU A 62 3.24 -0.46 19.40
C LEU A 62 2.70 0.91 19.90
N PRO A 63 3.49 2.01 19.74
CA PRO A 63 2.90 3.36 19.58
C PRO A 63 3.41 4.16 18.33
N LEU A 64 2.97 3.71 17.14
CA LEU A 64 2.68 4.38 15.86
C LEU A 64 3.62 5.46 15.21
N PHE A 65 4.15 5.05 14.05
CA PHE A 65 4.61 5.79 12.86
C PHE A 65 6.09 6.23 12.70
N GLY A 66 6.91 6.30 13.75
CA GLY A 66 8.38 6.21 13.58
C GLY A 66 8.83 4.77 13.22
N GLN A 67 8.04 3.82 13.69
CA GLN A 67 8.28 2.37 13.64
C GLN A 67 8.37 1.79 12.24
N LYS A 68 7.71 2.37 11.24
CA LYS A 68 7.80 1.85 9.87
C LYS A 68 9.19 2.05 9.29
N LYS A 69 9.81 3.20 9.56
CA LYS A 69 11.19 3.48 9.15
C LYS A 69 12.17 2.58 9.91
N GLU A 70 12.00 2.46 11.22
CA GLU A 70 12.83 1.59 12.06
C GLU A 70 12.71 0.11 11.66
N LEU A 71 11.51 -0.38 11.34
CA LEU A 71 11.29 -1.73 10.84
C LEU A 71 12.00 -1.95 9.50
N ILE A 72 11.95 -0.96 8.60
CA ILE A 72 12.67 -1.03 7.33
C ILE A 72 14.19 -1.09 7.57
N GLU A 73 14.73 -0.25 8.45
CA GLU A 73 16.16 -0.26 8.79
C GLU A 73 16.57 -1.55 9.51
N TYR A 74 15.69 -2.10 10.35
CA TYR A 74 15.88 -3.41 10.96
C TYR A 74 15.92 -4.52 9.92
N LEU A 75 14.94 -4.57 9.00
CA LEU A 75 14.92 -5.55 7.91
C LEU A 75 16.18 -5.47 7.04
N LYS A 76 16.66 -4.25 6.75
CA LYS A 76 17.96 -4.03 6.10
C LYS A 76 19.12 -4.62 6.88
N SER A 77 19.17 -4.38 8.20
CA SER A 77 20.24 -4.89 9.06
C SER A 77 20.26 -6.42 9.19
N GLN A 78 19.09 -7.07 9.05
CA GLN A 78 18.98 -8.53 9.14
C GLN A 78 19.19 -9.22 7.78
N GLN A 79 19.41 -8.46 6.71
CA GLN A 79 19.65 -9.01 5.38
C GLN A 79 20.89 -9.90 5.36
N SER A 80 20.74 -11.09 4.79
CA SER A 80 21.81 -12.09 4.68
C SER A 80 21.60 -12.97 3.45
N ASP A 81 22.49 -13.94 3.23
CA ASP A 81 22.37 -14.90 2.11
C ASP A 81 21.11 -15.78 2.20
N ILE A 82 20.50 -15.90 3.38
CA ILE A 82 19.30 -16.71 3.64
C ILE A 82 18.04 -15.87 3.93
N PHE A 83 18.17 -14.55 4.02
CA PHE A 83 17.06 -13.65 4.34
C PHE A 83 17.10 -12.38 3.48
N SER A 84 16.04 -12.16 2.72
CA SER A 84 15.81 -10.96 1.92
C SER A 84 14.45 -10.34 2.24
N TRP A 85 14.35 -9.03 2.10
CA TRP A 85 13.12 -8.27 2.33
C TRP A 85 12.79 -7.45 1.08
N THR A 86 11.52 -7.16 0.81
CA THR A 86 11.14 -6.22 -0.25
C THR A 86 10.13 -5.22 0.28
N GLY A 87 10.44 -3.93 0.16
CA GLY A 87 9.52 -2.86 0.49
C GLY A 87 8.78 -2.41 -0.76
N VAL A 88 7.45 -2.55 -0.77
CA VAL A 88 6.62 -2.11 -1.90
C VAL A 88 5.84 -0.87 -1.48
N ALA A 89 6.11 0.26 -2.13
CA ALA A 89 5.35 1.50 -1.97
C ALA A 89 4.35 1.60 -3.11
N THR A 90 3.08 1.32 -2.82
CA THR A 90 2.05 1.13 -3.84
C THR A 90 0.98 2.23 -3.81
N GLY A 91 0.60 2.71 -4.99
CA GLY A 91 -0.69 3.40 -5.22
C GLY A 91 -1.86 2.42 -5.32
N LEU A 92 -2.89 2.75 -6.11
CA LEU A 92 -4.17 2.03 -6.19
C LEU A 92 -4.11 0.54 -6.63
N LEU A 93 -3.01 0.05 -7.21
CA LEU A 93 -2.79 -1.37 -7.58
C LEU A 93 -1.91 -2.10 -6.55
N PHE A 94 -2.30 -2.02 -5.28
CA PHE A 94 -1.56 -2.53 -4.13
C PHE A 94 -1.31 -4.05 -4.19
N ASP A 95 -2.29 -4.80 -4.66
CA ASP A 95 -2.38 -6.25 -4.66
C ASP A 95 -1.54 -6.93 -5.76
N TRP A 96 -1.66 -6.48 -7.01
CA TRP A 96 -0.89 -7.04 -8.13
C TRP A 96 0.61 -6.79 -8.01
N ALA A 97 1.00 -5.61 -7.51
CA ALA A 97 2.41 -5.31 -7.30
C ALA A 97 3.05 -6.26 -6.29
N VAL A 98 2.36 -6.59 -5.20
CA VAL A 98 2.89 -7.48 -4.17
C VAL A 98 3.05 -8.91 -4.67
N ALA A 99 2.05 -9.45 -5.38
CA ALA A 99 2.15 -10.79 -5.97
C ALA A 99 3.29 -10.87 -7.00
N SER A 100 3.35 -9.92 -7.92
CA SER A 100 4.39 -9.87 -8.96
C SER A 100 5.79 -9.69 -8.37
N VAL A 101 5.94 -8.92 -7.28
CA VAL A 101 7.23 -8.76 -6.59
C VAL A 101 7.79 -10.09 -6.11
N LEU A 102 6.95 -10.97 -5.57
CA LEU A 102 7.38 -12.28 -5.08
C LEU A 102 7.72 -13.23 -6.24
N GLN A 103 7.02 -13.11 -7.36
CA GLN A 103 7.31 -13.87 -8.58
C GLN A 103 8.63 -13.45 -9.24
N HIS A 104 8.96 -12.16 -9.18
CA HIS A 104 10.17 -11.58 -9.77
C HIS A 104 11.30 -11.38 -8.73
N SER A 105 11.39 -12.26 -7.73
CA SER A 105 12.26 -12.09 -6.55
C SER A 105 13.72 -11.76 -6.87
N GLN A 106 14.28 -12.31 -7.94
CA GLN A 106 15.64 -12.01 -8.43
C GLN A 106 15.84 -10.51 -8.72
N GLY A 107 14.84 -9.86 -9.33
CA GLY A 107 14.89 -8.45 -9.70
C GLY A 107 14.42 -7.50 -8.60
N THR A 108 13.67 -8.00 -7.62
CA THR A 108 12.90 -7.19 -6.66
C THR A 108 13.42 -7.28 -5.22
N SER A 109 14.14 -8.36 -4.87
CA SER A 109 14.64 -8.57 -3.51
C SER A 109 15.57 -7.44 -3.07
N SER A 110 15.41 -7.04 -1.82
CA SER A 110 16.22 -6.02 -1.13
C SER A 110 16.16 -4.64 -1.78
N LYS A 111 15.03 -4.32 -2.42
CA LYS A 111 14.79 -3.02 -3.07
C LYS A 111 13.52 -2.35 -2.53
N PHE A 112 13.53 -1.03 -2.62
CA PHE A 112 12.31 -0.21 -2.55
C PHE A 112 11.80 0.02 -3.96
N LEU A 113 10.65 -0.56 -4.27
CA LEU A 113 10.04 -0.44 -5.58
C LEU A 113 8.90 0.57 -5.53
N HIS A 114 8.91 1.46 -6.51
CA HIS A 114 7.83 2.40 -6.74
C HIS A 114 7.00 1.88 -7.90
N VAL A 115 5.69 1.81 -7.70
CA VAL A 115 4.75 1.41 -8.76
C VAL A 115 3.64 2.42 -8.84
N ALA A 116 3.15 2.64 -10.06
CA ALA A 116 2.00 3.50 -10.31
C ALA A 116 0.99 2.76 -11.18
N SER A 117 -0.28 3.05 -10.97
CA SER A 117 -1.39 2.49 -11.75
C SER A 117 -2.01 3.50 -12.69
N VAL A 118 -2.23 4.71 -12.18
CA VAL A 118 -2.78 5.84 -12.92
C VAL A 118 -2.09 7.09 -12.40
N GLU A 119 -1.69 7.97 -13.32
CA GLU A 119 -1.30 9.33 -12.98
C GLU A 119 -2.48 10.24 -13.26
N THR A 120 -2.90 11.01 -12.26
CA THR A 120 -4.06 11.90 -12.41
C THR A 120 -4.04 13.02 -11.38
N ILE A 121 -4.96 13.97 -11.54
CA ILE A 121 -5.29 15.01 -10.57
C ILE A 121 -6.78 14.97 -10.22
N GLN A 122 -7.13 15.56 -9.07
CA GLN A 122 -8.52 15.55 -8.57
C GLN A 122 -9.55 16.07 -9.58
N ASN A 123 -9.19 17.09 -10.37
CA ASN A 123 -10.09 17.66 -11.38
C ASN A 123 -10.37 16.70 -12.54
N GLU A 124 -9.39 15.88 -12.94
CA GLU A 124 -9.60 14.86 -13.98
C GLU A 124 -10.49 13.73 -13.46
N ILE A 125 -10.27 13.30 -12.21
CA ILE A 125 -11.12 12.30 -11.54
C ILE A 125 -12.57 12.79 -11.53
N LEU A 126 -12.81 14.03 -11.10
CA LEU A 126 -14.15 14.62 -11.07
C LEU A 126 -14.77 14.69 -12.47
N ALA A 127 -14.02 15.19 -13.46
CA ALA A 127 -14.52 15.32 -14.83
C ALA A 127 -14.94 13.97 -15.42
N VAL A 128 -14.16 12.91 -15.17
CA VAL A 128 -14.47 11.56 -15.63
C VAL A 128 -15.67 10.99 -14.85
N LEU A 129 -15.73 11.17 -13.54
CA LEU A 129 -16.89 10.72 -12.75
C LEU A 129 -18.19 11.37 -13.23
N GLU A 130 -18.20 12.68 -13.49
CA GLU A 130 -19.40 13.38 -13.97
C GLU A 130 -19.82 12.88 -15.35
N LYS A 131 -18.83 12.60 -16.21
CA LYS A 131 -19.08 12.05 -17.53
C LYS A 131 -19.66 10.63 -17.48
N GLU A 132 -19.06 9.74 -16.68
CA GLU A 132 -19.46 8.33 -16.65
C GLU A 132 -20.76 8.09 -15.86
N THR A 133 -21.06 8.92 -14.87
CA THR A 133 -22.29 8.79 -14.06
C THR A 133 -23.46 9.65 -14.56
N GLY A 134 -23.18 10.67 -15.38
CA GLY A 134 -24.16 11.70 -15.73
C GLY A 134 -24.55 12.63 -14.58
N ALA A 135 -23.97 12.44 -13.39
CA ALA A 135 -24.21 13.29 -12.23
C ALA A 135 -23.34 14.55 -12.27
N LYS A 136 -23.80 15.59 -11.59
CA LYS A 136 -23.06 16.83 -11.35
C LYS A 136 -22.97 17.08 -9.87
N TRP A 137 -21.80 17.50 -9.40
CA TRP A 137 -21.57 17.76 -7.98
C TRP A 137 -21.18 19.21 -7.74
N THR A 138 -21.64 19.74 -6.61
CA THR A 138 -21.16 21.04 -6.12
C THR A 138 -19.71 20.91 -5.69
N VAL A 139 -18.85 21.75 -6.27
CA VAL A 139 -17.41 21.75 -5.96
C VAL A 139 -17.11 22.80 -4.89
N HIS A 140 -16.53 22.37 -3.78
CA HIS A 140 -15.98 23.24 -2.74
C HIS A 140 -14.45 23.21 -2.82
N SER A 141 -13.86 24.33 -3.23
CA SER A 141 -12.40 24.47 -3.33
C SER A 141 -11.77 24.80 -1.97
N THR A 142 -10.58 24.28 -1.72
CA THR A 142 -9.74 24.57 -0.54
C THR A 142 -8.27 24.42 -0.93
N THR A 143 -7.36 24.88 -0.08
CA THR A 143 -5.91 24.73 -0.27
C THR A 143 -5.33 23.63 0.61
N THR A 144 -4.15 23.10 0.24
CA THR A 144 -3.47 22.11 1.09
C THR A 144 -3.01 22.75 2.39
N GLU A 145 -2.61 24.01 2.34
CA GLU A 145 -2.20 24.84 3.47
C GLU A 145 -3.32 24.99 4.51
N GLU A 146 -4.54 25.31 4.06
CA GLU A 146 -5.74 25.37 4.93
C GLU A 146 -6.01 24.02 5.60
N GLN A 147 -6.08 22.95 4.80
CA GLN A 147 -6.39 21.61 5.29
C GLN A 147 -5.33 21.10 6.29
N VAL A 148 -4.05 21.37 6.03
CA VAL A 148 -2.95 21.04 6.95
C VAL A 148 -3.06 21.87 8.23
N GLY A 149 -3.33 23.17 8.12
CA GLY A 149 -3.50 24.05 9.28
C GLY A 149 -4.64 23.59 10.20
N GLU A 150 -5.79 23.23 9.64
CA GLU A 150 -6.90 22.66 10.40
C GLU A 150 -6.58 21.29 11.01
N ALA A 151 -5.88 20.45 10.25
CA ALA A 151 -5.47 19.12 10.71
C ALA A 151 -4.54 19.20 11.92
N VAL A 152 -3.55 20.10 11.89
CA VAL A 152 -2.63 20.32 13.01
C VAL A 152 -3.37 20.84 14.24
N LYS A 153 -4.31 21.77 14.08
CA LYS A 153 -5.16 22.26 15.18
C LYS A 153 -5.97 21.12 15.82
N LYS A 154 -6.59 20.26 15.00
CA LYS A 154 -7.34 19.08 15.49
C LYS A 154 -6.43 18.16 16.29
N LEU A 155 -5.23 17.85 15.79
CA LEU A 155 -4.27 17.01 16.50
C LEU A 155 -3.80 17.64 17.81
N GLY A 156 -3.52 18.94 17.82
CA GLY A 156 -3.15 19.67 19.05
C GLY A 156 -4.25 19.66 20.12
N ALA A 157 -5.51 19.50 19.72
CA ALA A 157 -6.66 19.33 20.61
C ALA A 157 -6.96 17.85 20.95
N GLY A 158 -6.07 16.91 20.61
CA GLY A 158 -6.27 15.47 20.85
C GLY A 158 -7.24 14.79 19.88
N ASN A 159 -7.70 15.48 18.83
CA ASN A 159 -8.59 14.93 17.82
C ASN A 159 -7.79 14.28 16.67
N PHE A 160 -7.62 12.97 16.75
CA PHE A 160 -6.86 12.16 15.79
C PHE A 160 -7.45 12.13 14.36
N SER A 161 -8.69 12.60 14.14
CA SER A 161 -9.22 12.72 12.77
C SER A 161 -8.41 13.69 11.90
N GLY A 162 -7.66 14.61 12.50
CA GLY A 162 -6.71 15.48 11.79
C GLY A 162 -5.61 14.70 11.06
N ALA A 163 -5.20 13.53 11.56
CA ALA A 163 -4.17 12.70 10.92
C ALA A 163 -4.56 12.28 9.50
N PHE A 164 -5.85 12.01 9.24
CA PHE A 164 -6.31 11.65 7.89
C PHE A 164 -6.13 12.79 6.88
N ALA A 165 -6.32 14.04 7.30
CA ALA A 165 -6.12 15.19 6.44
C ALA A 165 -4.63 15.40 6.12
N LEU A 166 -3.74 15.17 7.09
CA LEU A 166 -2.29 15.17 6.84
C LEU A 166 -1.85 14.05 5.89
N VAL A 167 -2.39 12.84 6.06
CA VAL A 167 -2.13 11.72 5.15
C VAL A 167 -2.59 12.04 3.73
N ARG A 168 -3.77 12.66 3.54
CA ARG A 168 -4.21 13.10 2.21
C ARG A 168 -3.29 14.16 1.60
N ALA A 169 -2.84 15.12 2.41
CA ALA A 169 -1.96 16.18 1.96
C ALA A 169 -0.65 15.62 1.38
N THR A 170 -0.13 14.49 1.89
CA THR A 170 1.08 13.87 1.33
C THR A 170 0.88 13.37 -0.10
N GLY A 171 -0.35 13.03 -0.49
CA GLY A 171 -0.69 12.55 -1.83
C GLY A 171 -0.90 13.65 -2.87
N PHE A 172 -1.11 14.91 -2.47
CA PHE A 172 -1.37 16.00 -3.42
C PHE A 172 -0.08 16.51 -4.10
N GLY A 173 1.08 16.29 -3.49
CA GLY A 173 2.38 16.54 -4.11
C GLY A 173 2.72 18.01 -4.38
N ASN A 174 1.98 18.96 -3.78
CA ASN A 174 2.24 20.40 -3.86
C ASN A 174 3.01 20.95 -2.65
N THR A 175 3.16 20.18 -1.58
CA THR A 175 4.04 20.56 -0.46
C THR A 175 5.51 20.40 -0.85
N PRO A 176 6.36 21.44 -0.68
CA PRO A 176 7.77 21.35 -1.01
C PRO A 176 8.48 20.16 -0.35
N GLY A 177 9.29 19.45 -1.12
CA GLY A 177 10.06 18.28 -0.64
C GLY A 177 9.31 16.95 -0.70
N LEU A 178 7.99 16.94 -0.93
CA LEU A 178 7.26 15.69 -1.18
C LEU A 178 7.50 15.17 -2.59
N ARG A 179 7.72 13.85 -2.70
CA ARG A 179 7.95 13.13 -3.96
C ARG A 179 6.79 12.19 -4.26
N ALA A 180 5.57 12.73 -4.28
CA ALA A 180 4.34 11.94 -4.39
C ALA A 180 4.03 11.49 -5.82
N LYS A 181 4.69 12.06 -6.84
CA LYS A 181 4.45 11.72 -8.25
C LYS A 181 5.51 10.73 -8.71
N TYR A 182 5.35 9.48 -8.33
CA TYR A 182 6.41 8.48 -8.51
C TYR A 182 6.88 8.32 -9.97
N ALA A 183 6.01 8.39 -10.97
CA ALA A 183 6.46 8.24 -12.36
C ALA A 183 7.35 9.41 -12.82
N LYS A 184 7.21 10.58 -12.21
CA LYS A 184 8.07 11.75 -12.45
C LYS A 184 9.30 11.75 -11.55
N ASP A 185 9.10 11.41 -10.28
CA ASP A 185 10.08 11.63 -9.24
C ASP A 185 11.05 10.46 -9.10
N THR A 186 10.77 9.29 -9.67
CA THR A 186 11.59 8.08 -9.53
C THR A 186 11.39 7.12 -10.72
N THR A 187 12.16 6.03 -10.75
CA THR A 187 11.98 4.95 -11.71
C THR A 187 10.90 4.00 -11.21
N LEU A 188 9.88 3.75 -12.03
CA LEU A 188 8.85 2.77 -11.73
C LEU A 188 9.37 1.34 -11.97
N ALA A 189 8.97 0.42 -11.10
CA ALA A 189 9.20 -1.02 -11.27
C ALA A 189 8.10 -1.68 -12.13
N ASN A 190 7.26 -0.90 -12.80
CA ASN A 190 6.11 -1.38 -13.55
C ASN A 190 6.48 -2.44 -14.60
N ASP A 191 7.48 -2.16 -15.45
CA ASP A 191 7.91 -3.12 -16.49
C ASP A 191 8.48 -4.40 -15.90
N LEU A 192 9.29 -4.28 -14.84
CA LEU A 192 9.84 -5.42 -14.11
C LEU A 192 8.74 -6.33 -13.55
N LEU A 193 7.62 -5.73 -13.16
CA LEU A 193 6.50 -6.41 -12.53
C LEU A 193 5.37 -6.75 -13.50
N GLY A 194 5.52 -6.45 -14.79
CA GLY A 194 4.46 -6.62 -15.80
C GLY A 194 3.22 -5.76 -15.57
N LEU A 195 3.34 -4.69 -14.76
CA LEU A 195 2.23 -3.79 -14.43
C LEU A 195 2.10 -2.71 -15.49
N LYS A 196 0.89 -2.54 -16.02
CA LYS A 196 0.59 -1.48 -16.99
C LYS A 196 0.00 -0.26 -16.30
N LEU A 197 0.38 0.91 -16.78
CA LEU A 197 -0.37 2.12 -16.48
C LEU A 197 -1.73 2.04 -17.19
N GLU A 198 -2.75 2.50 -16.49
CA GLU A 198 -4.11 2.62 -16.97
C GLU A 198 -4.50 4.09 -17.06
N THR A 199 -5.55 4.37 -17.83
CA THR A 199 -6.13 5.71 -17.86
C THR A 199 -7.07 5.91 -16.67
N ILE A 200 -7.26 7.17 -16.27
CA ILE A 200 -8.28 7.50 -15.28
C ILE A 200 -9.69 7.12 -15.75
N GLN A 201 -9.94 7.20 -17.05
CA GLN A 201 -11.19 6.79 -17.68
C GLN A 201 -11.50 5.30 -17.44
N ASP A 202 -10.54 4.41 -17.70
CA ASP A 202 -10.71 2.96 -17.51
C ASP A 202 -10.90 2.62 -16.04
N THR A 203 -10.15 3.29 -15.16
CA THR A 203 -10.26 3.15 -13.72
C THR A 203 -11.66 3.51 -13.22
N VAL A 204 -12.17 4.70 -13.60
CA VAL A 204 -13.50 5.15 -13.17
C VAL A 204 -14.61 4.27 -13.72
N LYS A 205 -14.56 3.88 -15.00
CA LYS A 205 -15.54 2.97 -15.60
C LYS A 205 -15.70 1.68 -14.79
N ARG A 206 -14.58 1.07 -14.40
CA ARG A 206 -14.57 -0.16 -13.61
C ARG A 206 -15.13 0.02 -12.20
N VAL A 207 -14.96 1.20 -11.60
CA VAL A 207 -15.51 1.53 -10.27
C VAL A 207 -17.01 1.77 -10.36
N VAL A 208 -17.47 2.54 -11.35
CA VAL A 208 -18.89 2.90 -11.53
C VAL A 208 -19.73 1.72 -12.02
N ALA A 209 -19.13 0.75 -12.71
CA ALA A 209 -19.83 -0.45 -13.21
C ALA A 209 -20.14 -1.50 -12.13
N LYS A 210 -19.74 -1.28 -10.87
CA LYS A 210 -20.05 -2.15 -9.72
C LYS A 210 -21.25 -1.62 -8.95
#